data_AF-A0A0Q9KFC3-F1
#
_entry.id   AF-A0A0Q9KFC3-F1
#
_cell.length_a   1.000
_cell.length_b   1.000
_cell.length_c   1.000
_cell.angle_alpha   90.00
_cell.angle_beta   90.00
_cell.angle_gamma   90.00
#
_symmetry.space_group_name_H-M   'P 1'
#
loop_
_entity.id
_entity.type
_entity.pdbx_description
1 polymer ?
#
loop_
_entity_poly.entity_id
_entity_poly.type
_entity_poly.pdbx_seq_one_letter_code
_entity_poly.pdbx_strand_id
1 'polypeptide(L)'
;MNDATQGVPASELSDQELESQGTRAHETRNWVFLHGSAEQFAHHTARMLELEREYVQRYPKRTWQGSGGAATDIAQTAASWRETVRAVIAQLEALVDLPDPQAPDATVAGDPARAFLQRLADNGGRLNKLEAHQAAREVGLDPAVRADLYKADPQLVATEGTDRVLTDAGRARLAGNQ
;
A
#
# COMPACT_ATOMS: atom_id res chain seq x y z
N MET A 1 -18.27 -20.44 10.27
CA MET A 1 -16.90 -20.27 10.80
C MET A 1 -16.67 -18.78 10.85
N ASN A 2 -16.62 -18.19 12.05
CA ASN A 2 -16.59 -16.74 12.25
C ASN A 2 -15.25 -16.17 11.75
N ASP A 3 -15.34 -15.20 10.86
CA ASP A 3 -14.20 -14.48 10.29
C ASP A 3 -13.65 -13.50 11.34
N ALA A 4 -12.56 -13.90 12.00
CA ALA A 4 -11.95 -13.21 13.14
C ALA A 4 -11.08 -12.00 12.73
N THR A 5 -11.49 -11.25 11.70
CA THR A 5 -10.72 -10.13 11.11
C THR A 5 -11.34 -8.75 11.33
N GLN A 6 -12.54 -8.64 11.90
CA GLN A 6 -13.07 -7.35 12.34
C GLN A 6 -12.60 -7.10 13.78
N GLY A 7 -11.66 -6.16 13.95
CA GLY A 7 -11.30 -5.65 15.26
C GLY A 7 -12.50 -5.03 15.98
N VAL A 8 -12.30 -4.61 17.24
CA VAL A 8 -13.35 -3.94 18.04
C VAL A 8 -13.99 -2.79 17.23
N PRO A 9 -15.34 -2.74 17.12
CA PRO A 9 -16.04 -1.67 16.42
C PRO A 9 -15.59 -0.29 16.92
N ALA A 10 -15.49 0.69 16.03
CA ALA A 10 -15.01 2.03 16.42
C ALA A 10 -15.85 2.63 17.56
N SER A 11 -17.16 2.37 17.56
CA SER A 11 -18.10 2.81 18.60
C SER A 11 -17.80 2.25 20.01
N GLU A 12 -17.09 1.13 20.10
CA GLU A 12 -16.74 0.48 21.37
C GLU A 12 -15.35 0.89 21.88
N LEU A 13 -14.57 1.61 21.08
CA LEU A 13 -13.24 2.09 21.48
C LEU A 13 -13.35 3.22 22.51
N SER A 14 -12.40 3.26 23.44
CA SER A 14 -12.15 4.48 24.21
C SER A 14 -11.62 5.60 23.30
N ASP A 15 -11.73 6.84 23.76
CA ASP A 15 -11.24 8.01 23.02
C ASP A 15 -9.74 7.92 22.69
N GLN A 16 -8.93 7.43 23.64
CA GLN A 16 -7.50 7.24 23.44
C GLN A 16 -7.20 6.16 22.40
N GLU A 17 -7.96 5.06 22.42
CA GLU A 17 -7.81 3.99 21.43
C GLU A 17 -8.24 4.45 20.03
N LEU A 18 -9.33 5.23 19.95
CA LEU A 18 -9.82 5.80 18.70
C LEU A 18 -8.77 6.69 18.03
N GLU A 19 -8.15 7.61 18.79
CA GLU A 19 -7.10 8.50 18.28
C GLU A 19 -5.82 7.74 17.86
N SER A 20 -5.38 6.79 18.71
CA SER A 20 -4.20 5.96 18.44
C SER A 20 -4.38 5.06 17.21
N GLN A 21 -5.55 4.42 17.09
CA GLN A 21 -5.88 3.58 15.95
C GLN A 21 -6.08 4.40 14.68
N GLY A 22 -6.72 5.58 14.77
CA GLY A 22 -6.88 6.49 13.63
C GLY A 22 -5.53 6.86 13.02
N THR A 23 -4.58 7.29 13.86
CA THR A 23 -3.21 7.64 13.42
C THR A 23 -2.54 6.48 12.69
N ARG A 24 -2.55 5.29 13.30
CA ARG A 24 -1.98 4.07 12.70
C ARG A 24 -2.69 3.65 11.42
N ALA A 25 -4.00 3.82 11.34
CA ALA A 25 -4.79 3.49 10.17
C ALA A 25 -4.41 4.37 8.98
N HIS A 26 -4.15 5.66 9.18
CA HIS A 26 -3.66 6.55 8.12
C HIS A 26 -2.27 6.13 7.62
N GLU A 27 -1.32 5.88 8.53
CA GLU A 27 0.03 5.44 8.16
C GLU A 27 0.00 4.12 7.39
N THR A 28 -0.75 3.15 7.89
CA THR A 28 -0.85 1.82 7.29
C THR A 28 -1.60 1.87 5.96
N ARG A 29 -2.71 2.61 5.87
CA ARG A 29 -3.44 2.80 4.60
C ARG A 29 -2.55 3.45 3.54
N ASN A 30 -1.76 4.47 3.90
CA ASN A 30 -0.84 5.10 2.96
C ASN A 30 0.26 4.12 2.50
N TRP A 31 0.79 3.31 3.41
CA TRP A 31 1.74 2.27 3.04
C TRP A 31 1.12 1.24 2.08
N VAL A 32 -0.12 0.81 2.34
CA VAL A 32 -0.84 -0.18 1.53
C VAL A 32 -1.25 0.40 0.18
N PHE A 33 -1.61 1.67 0.11
CA PHE A 33 -1.86 2.37 -1.15
C PHE A 33 -0.68 2.26 -2.13
N LEU A 34 0.55 2.34 -1.61
CA LEU A 34 1.77 2.30 -2.41
C LEU A 34 2.27 0.87 -2.71
N HIS A 35 2.01 -0.10 -1.82
CA HIS A 35 2.71 -1.39 -1.86
C HIS A 35 1.84 -2.63 -1.64
N GLY A 36 0.58 -2.44 -1.27
CA GLY A 36 -0.36 -3.52 -0.95
C GLY A 36 -1.17 -3.99 -2.13
N SER A 37 -1.89 -5.09 -1.95
CA SER A 37 -2.91 -5.52 -2.91
C SER A 37 -4.14 -4.61 -2.86
N ALA A 38 -4.97 -4.66 -3.90
CA ALA A 38 -6.26 -3.98 -3.94
C ALA A 38 -7.16 -4.38 -2.75
N GLU A 39 -7.17 -5.67 -2.37
CA GLU A 39 -7.92 -6.17 -1.21
C GLU A 39 -7.42 -5.57 0.12
N GLN A 40 -6.10 -5.50 0.31
CA GLN A 40 -5.52 -4.86 1.49
C GLN A 40 -5.91 -3.38 1.53
N PHE A 41 -5.83 -2.67 0.40
CA PHE A 41 -6.19 -1.26 0.31
C PHE A 41 -7.66 -1.00 0.65
N ALA A 42 -8.56 -1.86 0.16
CA ALA A 42 -9.99 -1.80 0.47
C ALA A 42 -10.23 -1.99 1.97
N HIS A 43 -9.63 -3.02 2.58
CA HIS A 43 -9.75 -3.31 4.00
C HIS A 43 -9.27 -2.13 4.88
N HIS A 44 -8.08 -1.59 4.60
CA HIS A 44 -7.52 -0.49 5.38
C HIS A 44 -8.27 0.83 5.17
N THR A 45 -8.82 1.06 3.97
CA THR A 45 -9.67 2.23 3.72
C THR A 45 -10.98 2.14 4.48
N ALA A 46 -11.63 0.97 4.51
CA ALA A 46 -12.87 0.76 5.28
C ALA A 46 -12.66 1.02 6.77
N ARG A 47 -11.58 0.48 7.36
CA ARG A 47 -11.27 0.72 8.78
C ARG A 47 -10.97 2.18 9.08
N MET A 48 -10.23 2.86 8.20
CA MET A 48 -9.91 4.28 8.37
C MET A 48 -11.20 5.14 8.39
N LEU A 49 -12.12 4.92 7.43
CA LEU A 49 -13.40 5.64 7.36
C LEU A 49 -14.30 5.37 8.56
N GLU A 50 -14.30 4.15 9.09
CA GLU A 50 -15.05 3.79 10.31
C GLU A 50 -14.59 4.62 11.52
N LEU A 51 -13.27 4.71 11.72
CA LEU A 51 -12.65 5.45 12.83
C LEU A 51 -12.87 6.97 12.67
N GLU A 52 -12.72 7.51 11.47
CA GLU A 52 -12.97 8.93 11.19
C GLU A 52 -14.42 9.32 11.47
N ARG A 53 -15.37 8.48 11.03
CA ARG A 53 -16.79 8.70 11.29
C ARG A 53 -17.07 8.78 12.78
N GLU A 54 -16.56 7.84 13.55
CA GLU A 54 -16.75 7.82 15.00
C GLU A 54 -16.10 9.04 15.67
N TYR A 55 -14.90 9.43 15.24
CA TYR A 55 -14.21 10.61 15.77
C TYR A 55 -15.01 11.91 15.53
N VAL A 56 -15.51 12.11 14.30
CA VAL A 56 -16.33 13.27 13.95
C VAL A 56 -17.65 13.27 14.73
N GLN A 57 -18.25 12.10 14.94
CA GLN A 57 -19.47 11.95 15.73
C GLN A 57 -19.25 12.32 17.21
N ARG A 58 -18.13 11.92 17.83
CA ARG A 58 -17.79 12.25 19.22
C ARG A 58 -17.34 13.70 19.40
N TYR A 59 -16.63 14.26 18.41
CA TYR A 59 -15.99 15.57 18.53
C TYR A 59 -16.37 16.56 17.40
N PRO A 60 -17.66 16.85 17.18
CA PRO A 60 -18.11 17.68 16.06
C PRO A 60 -17.57 19.11 16.10
N LYS A 61 -17.09 19.58 17.26
CA LYS A 61 -16.52 20.93 17.45
C LYS A 61 -14.99 20.99 17.34
N ARG A 62 -14.28 19.86 17.34
CA ARG A 62 -12.80 19.84 17.23
C ARG A 62 -12.34 19.92 15.78
N THR A 63 -13.13 19.35 14.86
CA THR A 63 -12.91 19.45 13.41
C THR A 63 -13.42 20.77 12.82
N TRP A 64 -14.28 21.49 13.54
CA TRP A 64 -14.76 22.81 13.17
C TRP A 64 -13.76 23.91 13.59
N GLN A 65 -12.75 24.14 12.76
CA GLN A 65 -12.12 25.46 12.69
C GLN A 65 -12.74 26.18 11.50
N GLY A 66 -13.84 26.89 11.76
CA GLY A 66 -14.62 27.56 10.74
C GLY A 66 -13.73 28.41 9.82
N SER A 67 -13.77 28.13 8.52
CA SER A 67 -13.48 29.14 7.51
C SER A 67 -14.48 30.26 7.75
N GLY A 68 -14.06 31.37 8.36
CA GLY A 68 -14.90 32.41 8.94
C GLY A 68 -15.99 32.98 8.02
N GLY A 69 -17.12 32.28 7.97
CA GLY A 69 -18.33 32.66 7.27
C GLY A 69 -19.38 31.61 7.58
N ALA A 70 -20.37 31.96 8.41
CA ALA A 70 -21.55 31.13 8.54
C ALA A 70 -22.09 30.89 7.12
N ALA A 71 -22.24 29.62 6.73
CA ALA A 71 -22.92 29.28 5.49
C ALA A 71 -24.28 29.98 5.52
N THR A 72 -24.42 31.03 4.71
CA THR A 72 -25.60 31.90 4.72
C THR A 72 -26.81 31.13 4.20
N ASP A 73 -26.55 30.01 3.51
CA ASP A 73 -27.52 29.03 3.04
C ASP A 73 -27.03 27.59 3.35
N ILE A 74 -27.65 27.01 4.37
CA ILE A 74 -27.44 25.61 4.80
C ILE A 74 -27.85 24.63 3.70
N ALA A 75 -28.90 24.94 2.92
CA ALA A 75 -29.41 24.05 1.88
C ALA A 75 -28.45 23.98 0.69
N GLN A 76 -27.90 25.12 0.27
CA GLN A 76 -26.87 25.16 -0.77
C GLN A 76 -25.60 24.43 -0.33
N THR A 77 -25.18 24.62 0.92
CA THR A 77 -24.03 23.90 1.49
C THR A 77 -24.26 22.39 1.46
N ALA A 78 -25.43 21.93 1.92
CA ALA A 78 -25.79 20.52 1.89
C ALA A 78 -25.89 19.94 0.46
N ALA A 79 -26.22 20.74 -0.54
CA ALA A 79 -26.21 20.32 -1.94
C ALA A 79 -24.78 20.13 -2.46
N SER A 80 -23.88 21.08 -2.22
CA SER A 80 -22.46 20.98 -2.61
C SER A 80 -21.77 19.79 -1.94
N TRP A 81 -22.02 19.57 -0.64
CA TRP A 81 -21.49 18.40 0.08
C TRP A 81 -21.96 17.07 -0.53
N ARG A 82 -23.25 16.97 -0.91
CA ARG A 82 -23.77 15.76 -1.56
C ARG A 82 -23.11 15.50 -2.91
N GLU A 83 -22.85 16.53 -3.69
CA GLU A 83 -22.17 16.38 -4.98
C GLU A 83 -20.71 15.93 -4.78
N THR A 84 -20.00 16.53 -3.83
CA THR A 84 -18.64 16.08 -3.48
C THR A 84 -18.63 14.62 -3.04
N VAL A 85 -19.56 14.20 -2.18
CA VAL A 85 -19.66 12.79 -1.75
C VAL A 85 -19.88 11.86 -2.94
N ARG A 86 -20.77 12.20 -3.87
CA ARG A 86 -20.98 11.41 -5.09
C ARG A 86 -19.73 11.32 -5.95
N ALA A 87 -19.02 12.43 -6.13
CA ALA A 87 -17.77 12.44 -6.90
C ALA A 87 -16.69 11.55 -6.25
N VAL A 88 -16.58 11.57 -4.92
CA VAL A 88 -15.67 10.68 -4.18
C VAL A 88 -16.08 9.21 -4.33
N ILE A 89 -17.37 8.89 -4.24
CA ILE A 89 -17.87 7.52 -4.46
C ILE A 89 -17.48 7.04 -5.86
N ALA A 90 -17.75 7.84 -6.90
CA ALA A 90 -17.41 7.49 -8.28
C ALA A 90 -15.89 7.27 -8.47
N GLN A 91 -15.05 8.08 -7.82
CA GLN A 91 -13.60 7.89 -7.83
C GLN A 91 -13.18 6.58 -7.13
N LEU A 92 -13.80 6.24 -5.99
CA LEU A 92 -13.52 4.99 -5.28
C LEU A 92 -13.99 3.77 -6.08
N GLU A 93 -15.16 3.83 -6.72
CA GLU A 93 -15.66 2.76 -7.61
C GLU A 93 -14.71 2.54 -8.79
N ALA A 94 -14.22 3.61 -9.42
CA ALA A 94 -13.24 3.51 -10.50
C ALA A 94 -11.91 2.85 -10.07
N LEU A 95 -11.52 2.95 -8.79
CA LEU A 95 -10.36 2.24 -8.25
C LEU A 95 -10.60 0.73 -8.07
N VAL A 96 -11.84 0.34 -7.78
CA VAL A 96 -12.24 -1.08 -7.65
C VAL A 96 -12.32 -1.75 -9.02
N ASP A 97 -12.79 -1.02 -10.02
CA ASP A 97 -12.88 -1.50 -11.41
C ASP A 97 -11.53 -1.48 -12.16
N LEU A 98 -10.44 -1.11 -11.47
CA LEU A 98 -9.11 -1.24 -12.07
C LEU A 98 -8.88 -2.71 -12.42
N PRO A 99 -8.54 -3.01 -13.69
CA PRO A 99 -8.19 -4.37 -14.05
C PRO A 99 -7.04 -4.82 -13.16
N ASP A 100 -7.13 -6.05 -12.63
CA ASP A 100 -6.01 -6.67 -11.93
C ASP A 100 -4.81 -6.53 -12.86
N PRO A 101 -3.70 -5.86 -12.44
CA PRO A 101 -2.53 -5.77 -13.27
C PRO A 101 -2.17 -7.19 -13.66
N GLN A 102 -2.40 -7.52 -14.94
CA GLN A 102 -2.11 -8.84 -15.45
C GLN A 102 -0.70 -9.14 -15.01
N ALA A 103 -0.53 -10.22 -14.23
CA ALA A 103 0.79 -10.77 -14.03
C ALA A 103 1.41 -10.86 -15.43
N PRO A 104 2.64 -10.34 -15.64
CA PRO A 104 3.25 -10.35 -16.95
C PRO A 104 3.07 -11.73 -17.53
N ASP A 105 2.59 -11.78 -18.77
CA ASP A 105 2.28 -13.03 -19.46
C ASP A 105 3.45 -13.99 -19.21
N ALA A 106 3.22 -15.04 -18.42
CA ALA A 106 4.28 -15.99 -18.01
C ALA A 106 4.91 -16.68 -19.24
N THR A 107 4.29 -16.50 -20.39
CA THR A 107 4.66 -16.98 -21.71
C THR A 107 5.70 -16.10 -22.42
N VAL A 108 6.02 -14.89 -21.93
CA VAL A 108 7.02 -13.97 -22.52
C VAL A 108 8.28 -13.80 -21.65
N ALA A 109 8.26 -14.20 -20.38
CA ALA A 109 9.36 -13.87 -19.46
C ALA A 109 10.55 -14.84 -19.58
N GLY A 110 11.74 -14.29 -19.88
CA GLY A 110 13.01 -14.97 -19.60
C GLY A 110 13.21 -15.25 -18.10
N ASP A 111 14.40 -15.67 -17.69
CA ASP A 111 14.72 -15.98 -16.28
C ASP A 111 14.30 -14.84 -15.30
N PRO A 112 13.23 -15.04 -14.47
CA PRO A 112 12.73 -14.03 -13.54
C PRO A 112 13.76 -13.58 -12.50
N ALA A 113 14.68 -14.48 -12.11
CA ALA A 113 15.76 -14.13 -11.20
C ALA A 113 16.74 -13.17 -11.87
N ARG A 114 17.10 -13.43 -13.12
CA ARG A 114 17.92 -12.52 -13.93
C ARG A 114 17.23 -11.16 -14.12
N ALA A 115 15.94 -11.16 -14.45
CA ALA A 115 15.17 -9.92 -14.61
C ALA A 115 15.12 -9.10 -13.31
N PHE A 116 14.93 -9.75 -12.15
CA PHE A 116 14.96 -9.10 -10.85
C PHE A 116 16.34 -8.49 -10.52
N LEU A 117 17.43 -9.23 -10.75
CA LEU A 117 18.79 -8.71 -10.57
C LEU A 117 19.06 -7.52 -11.50
N GLN A 118 18.56 -7.57 -12.74
CA GLN A 118 18.69 -6.47 -13.70
C GLN A 118 17.96 -5.22 -13.18
N ARG A 119 16.76 -5.37 -12.60
CA ARG A 119 16.02 -4.26 -12.00
C ARG A 119 16.80 -3.58 -10.86
N LEU A 120 17.50 -4.35 -10.02
CA LEU A 120 18.41 -3.79 -9.02
C LEU A 120 19.57 -3.03 -9.68
N ALA A 121 20.19 -3.60 -10.72
CA ALA A 121 21.30 -2.97 -11.43
C ALA A 121 20.90 -1.63 -12.08
N ASP A 122 19.74 -1.58 -12.73
CA ASP A 122 19.18 -0.38 -13.37
C ASP A 122 18.92 0.74 -12.35
N ASN A 123 18.71 0.39 -11.07
CA ASN A 123 18.53 1.32 -9.96
C ASN A 123 19.83 1.52 -9.15
N GLY A 124 20.99 1.50 -9.82
CA GLY A 124 22.29 1.73 -9.18
C GLY A 124 22.72 0.60 -8.23
N GLY A 125 22.16 -0.60 -8.40
CA GLY A 125 22.44 -1.76 -7.56
C GLY A 125 21.72 -1.75 -6.21
N ARG A 126 20.73 -0.86 -6.01
CA ARG A 126 20.05 -0.67 -4.73
C ARG A 126 18.58 -0.38 -4.92
N LEU A 127 17.74 -1.04 -4.14
CA LEU A 127 16.32 -0.72 -4.01
C LEU A 127 15.92 -0.74 -2.54
N ASN A 128 14.94 0.08 -2.16
CA ASN A 128 14.28 -0.12 -0.89
C ASN A 128 13.63 -1.51 -0.87
N LYS A 129 13.51 -2.14 0.31
CA LYS A 129 12.84 -3.44 0.52
C LYS A 129 11.50 -3.53 -0.20
N LEU A 130 10.71 -2.46 -0.18
CA LEU A 130 9.38 -2.45 -0.76
C LEU A 130 9.43 -2.41 -2.29
N GLU A 131 10.28 -1.55 -2.85
CA GLU A 131 10.51 -1.48 -4.29
C GLU A 131 11.10 -2.80 -4.82
N ALA A 132 11.99 -3.45 -4.06
CA ALA A 132 12.51 -4.77 -4.40
C ALA A 132 11.42 -5.86 -4.35
N HIS A 133 10.49 -5.79 -3.39
CA HIS A 133 9.37 -6.73 -3.35
C HIS A 133 8.41 -6.51 -4.52
N GLN A 134 8.14 -5.25 -4.89
CA GLN A 134 7.34 -4.91 -6.06
C GLN A 134 8.02 -5.37 -7.35
N ALA A 135 9.30 -5.05 -7.54
CA ALA A 135 10.11 -5.51 -8.68
C ALA A 135 10.08 -7.03 -8.84
N ALA A 136 10.18 -7.79 -7.73
CA ALA A 136 10.08 -9.24 -7.78
C ALA A 136 8.70 -9.72 -8.26
N ARG A 137 7.61 -9.05 -7.87
CA ARG A 137 6.25 -9.38 -8.36
C ARG A 137 6.08 -9.02 -9.83
N GLU A 138 6.55 -7.85 -10.23
CA GLU A 138 6.50 -7.36 -11.62
C GLU A 138 7.24 -8.25 -12.61
N VAL A 139 8.24 -9.03 -12.16
CA VAL A 139 8.94 -10.00 -13.02
C VAL A 139 8.48 -11.45 -12.79
N GLY A 140 7.47 -11.67 -11.94
CA GLY A 140 6.98 -13.02 -11.63
C GLY A 140 7.98 -13.90 -10.86
N LEU A 141 8.88 -13.32 -10.08
CA LEU A 141 9.87 -14.07 -9.31
C LEU A 141 9.22 -14.75 -8.09
N ASP A 142 9.21 -16.09 -8.12
CA ASP A 142 8.71 -16.91 -7.03
C ASP A 142 9.39 -16.58 -5.68
N PRO A 143 8.66 -16.51 -4.55
CA PRO A 143 9.22 -16.16 -3.26
C PRO A 143 10.34 -17.09 -2.76
N ALA A 144 10.28 -18.40 -3.09
CA ALA A 144 11.31 -19.36 -2.71
C ALA A 144 12.58 -19.13 -3.55
N VAL A 145 12.43 -18.98 -4.88
CA VAL A 145 13.56 -18.65 -5.78
C VAL A 145 14.19 -17.31 -5.38
N ARG A 146 13.38 -16.32 -5.00
CA ARG A 146 13.88 -15.05 -4.46
C ARG A 146 14.69 -15.25 -3.19
N ALA A 147 14.23 -16.10 -2.27
CA ALA A 147 14.95 -16.38 -1.02
C ALA A 147 16.32 -17.01 -1.29
N ASP A 148 16.44 -17.85 -2.33
CA ASP A 148 17.70 -18.46 -2.72
C ASP A 148 18.74 -17.42 -3.16
N LEU A 149 18.33 -16.29 -3.75
CA LEU A 149 19.24 -15.18 -4.10
C LEU A 149 19.96 -14.59 -2.87
N TYR A 150 19.31 -14.61 -1.70
CA TYR A 150 19.88 -14.13 -0.43
C TYR A 150 20.70 -15.20 0.29
N LYS A 151 20.41 -16.48 0.04
CA LYS A 151 21.05 -17.63 0.72
C LYS A 151 22.20 -18.24 -0.07
N ALA A 152 22.33 -17.89 -1.35
CA ALA A 152 23.44 -18.32 -2.19
C ALA A 152 24.79 -18.01 -1.55
N ASP A 153 25.80 -18.82 -1.88
CA ASP A 153 27.19 -18.58 -1.48
C ASP A 153 28.08 -18.56 -2.74
N PRO A 154 28.59 -17.38 -3.16
CA PRO A 154 28.37 -16.06 -2.56
C PRO A 154 26.94 -15.52 -2.79
N GLN A 155 26.44 -14.69 -1.86
CA GLN A 155 25.09 -14.11 -1.93
C GLN A 155 24.96 -13.24 -3.18
N LEU A 156 23.82 -13.32 -3.88
CA LEU A 156 23.55 -12.52 -5.07
C LEU A 156 22.88 -11.19 -4.73
N VAL A 157 22.12 -11.16 -3.63
CA VAL A 157 21.49 -9.94 -3.07
C VAL A 157 21.72 -9.92 -1.56
N ALA A 158 22.21 -8.79 -1.06
CA ALA A 158 22.42 -8.55 0.37
C ALA A 158 21.30 -7.70 0.97
N THR A 159 21.13 -7.81 2.29
CA THR A 159 20.25 -6.93 3.08
C THR A 159 21.09 -5.91 3.84
N GLU A 160 20.90 -4.62 3.54
CA GLU A 160 21.54 -3.51 4.23
C GLU A 160 20.47 -2.61 4.85
N GLY A 161 20.11 -2.86 6.12
CA GLY A 161 19.00 -2.16 6.76
C GLY A 161 17.68 -2.34 5.98
N THR A 162 17.12 -1.24 5.48
CA THR A 162 15.90 -1.25 4.65
C THR A 162 16.15 -1.57 3.19
N ASP A 163 17.41 -1.66 2.76
CA ASP A 163 17.76 -1.74 1.35
C ASP A 163 18.06 -3.19 0.94
N ARG A 164 17.86 -3.46 -0.34
CA ARG A 164 18.27 -4.67 -1.05
C ARG A 164 19.34 -4.28 -2.03
N VAL A 165 20.53 -4.84 -1.85
CA VAL A 165 21.74 -4.42 -2.55
C VAL A 165 22.24 -5.56 -3.40
N LEU A 166 22.45 -5.27 -4.69
CA LEU A 166 23.07 -6.19 -5.63
C LEU A 166 24.54 -6.35 -5.26
N THR A 167 24.97 -7.59 -5.01
CA THR A 167 26.36 -7.90 -4.67
C THR A 167 27.24 -8.00 -5.91
N ASP A 168 28.56 -8.13 -5.73
CA ASP A 168 29.48 -8.42 -6.83
C ASP A 168 29.17 -9.77 -7.52
N ALA A 169 28.78 -10.79 -6.75
CA ALA A 169 28.35 -12.07 -7.30
C ALA A 169 27.06 -11.93 -8.12
N GLY A 170 26.09 -11.13 -7.64
CA GLY A 170 24.89 -10.78 -8.39
C GLY A 170 25.21 -10.08 -9.72
N ARG A 171 26.13 -9.11 -9.70
CA ARG A 171 26.63 -8.43 -10.91
C ARG A 171 27.32 -9.40 -11.88
N ALA A 172 28.16 -10.30 -11.37
CA ALA A 172 28.86 -11.30 -12.18
C ALA A 172 27.87 -12.25 -12.88
N ARG A 173 26.83 -12.69 -12.16
CA ARG A 173 25.75 -13.52 -12.72
C ARG A 173 24.99 -12.80 -13.84
N LEU A 174 24.72 -11.49 -13.69
CA LEU A 174 24.11 -10.69 -14.76
C LEU A 174 25.01 -10.58 -16.00
N ALA A 175 26.33 -10.41 -15.81
CA ALA A 175 27.29 -10.33 -16.90
C ALA A 175 27.48 -11.65 -17.67
N GLY A 176 26.89 -12.77 -17.21
CA GLY A 176 27.05 -14.08 -17.84
C GLY A 176 28.39 -14.75 -17.53
N ASN A 177 29.06 -14.34 -16.45
CA ASN A 177 30.39 -14.84 -16.08
C ASN A 177 30.37 -16.09 -15.18
N GLN A 178 29.24 -16.80 -15.08
CA GLN A 178 29.12 -18.11 -14.41
C GLN A 178 28.06 -18.97 -15.09
#